data_AF-A0A2H9RH74-F1
#
_entry.id   AF-A0A2H9RH74-F1
#
_cell.length_a   1.000
_cell.length_b   1.000
_cell.length_c   1.000
_cell.angle_alpha   90.00
_cell.angle_beta   90.00
_cell.angle_gamma   90.00
#
_symmetry.space_group_name_H-M   'P 1'
#
loop_
_entity.id
_entity.type
_entity.pdbx_description
1 polymer ?
#
loop_
_entity_poly.entity_id
_entity_poly.type
_entity_poly.pdbx_seq_one_letter_code
_entity_poly.pdbx_strand_id
1 'polypeptide(L)' 'MKIFKCPSCGRYTMRYVCNMCNVQTAEAKPPKFSPEDKYGKYRRMAKFNTQDNTDEKKQKFDKI' A
#
# COMPACT_ATOMS: atom_id res chain seq x y z
N MET A 1 -12.41 0.51 20.71
CA MET A 1 -12.43 -0.72 19.89
C MET A 1 -11.95 -0.41 18.48
N LYS A 2 -11.05 -1.21 17.90
CA LYS A 2 -10.56 -1.04 16.52
C LYS A 2 -11.05 -2.19 15.65
N ILE A 3 -11.66 -1.88 14.51
CA ILE A 3 -12.14 -2.86 13.54
C ILE A 3 -11.08 -3.01 12.45
N PHE A 4 -10.72 -4.26 12.14
CA PHE A 4 -9.79 -4.60 11.08
C PHE A 4 -10.50 -5.32 9.94
N LYS A 5 -9.89 -5.26 8.76
CA LYS A 5 -10.32 -5.96 7.56
C LYS A 5 -9.18 -6.80 7.00
N CYS A 6 -9.47 -8.04 6.64
CA CYS A 6 -8.50 -8.90 5.98
C CYS A 6 -8.27 -8.42 4.53
N PRO A 7 -7.02 -8.13 4.13
CA PRO A 7 -6.72 -7.70 2.76
C PRO A 7 -6.89 -8.83 1.73
N SER A 8 -6.81 -10.10 2.15
CA SER A 8 -6.93 -11.26 1.26
C SER A 8 -8.39 -11.65 0.98
N CYS A 9 -9.22 -11.78 2.03
CA CYS A 9 -10.61 -12.26 1.89
C CYS A 9 -11.70 -11.23 2.19
N GLY A 10 -11.33 -10.02 2.63
CA GLY A 10 -12.27 -8.93 2.88
C GLY A 10 -13.12 -9.04 4.16
N ARG A 11 -12.98 -10.10 4.96
CA ARG A 11 -13.73 -10.26 6.22
C ARG A 11 -13.30 -9.25 7.27
N TYR A 12 -14.26 -8.75 8.04
CA TYR A 12 -14.03 -7.92 9.21
C TYR A 12 -13.71 -8.77 10.44
N THR A 13 -12.81 -8.28 11.28
CA THR A 13 -12.41 -8.94 12.52
C THR A 13 -11.87 -7.92 13.53
N MET A 14 -11.90 -8.28 14.81
CA MET A 14 -11.24 -7.53 15.89
C MET A 14 -9.82 -8.05 16.18
N ARG A 15 -9.39 -9.12 15.50
CA ARG A 15 -8.07 -9.74 15.66
C ARG A 15 -7.06 -9.17 14.65
N TYR A 16 -5.79 -9.16 15.05
CA TYR A 16 -4.67 -8.77 14.20
C TYR A 16 -4.35 -9.77 13.09
N VAL A 17 -4.78 -11.02 13.24
CA VAL A 17 -4.61 -12.09 12.25
C VAL A 17 -5.98 -12.61 11.84
N CYS A 18 -6.18 -12.82 10.54
CA CYS A 18 -7.41 -13.39 10.01
C CYS A 18 -7.51 -14.88 10.36
N ASN A 19 -8.60 -15.32 10.99
CA ASN A 19 -8.78 -16.73 11.36
C ASN A 19 -8.94 -17.70 10.19
N MET A 20 -9.20 -17.19 8.97
CA MET A 20 -9.43 -18.01 7.78
C MET A 20 -8.21 -18.07 6.87
N CYS A 21 -7.53 -16.93 6.72
CA CYS A 21 -6.42 -16.79 5.78
C CYS A 21 -5.06 -16.80 6.50
N ASN A 22 -5.05 -16.70 7.82
CA ASN A 22 -3.85 -16.51 8.65
C ASN A 22 -2.94 -15.34 8.23
N VAL A 23 -3.47 -14.36 7.50
CA VAL A 23 -2.74 -13.12 7.13
C VAL A 23 -2.99 -12.00 8.13
N GLN A 24 -2.05 -11.06 8.23
CA GLN A 24 -2.22 -9.84 9.02
C GLN A 24 -3.36 -9.00 8.48
N THR A 25 -4.19 -8.50 9.39
CA THR A 25 -5.33 -7.64 9.06
C THR A 25 -4.93 -6.18 9.08
N ALA A 26 -5.57 -5.38 8.23
CA ALA A 26 -5.34 -3.94 8.13
C ALA A 26 -6.48 -3.19 8.84
N GLU A 27 -6.21 -1.98 9.33
CA GLU A 27 -7.26 -1.17 9.92
C GLU A 27 -8.33 -0.84 8.88
N ALA A 28 -9.61 -1.05 9.21
CA ALA A 28 -10.69 -0.92 8.25
C ALA A 28 -11.01 0.54 7.90
N LYS A 29 -10.72 1.46 8.82
CA LYS A 29 -11.03 2.88 8.65
C LYS A 29 -10.03 3.54 7.67
N PRO A 30 -10.46 4.49 6.84
CA PRO A 30 -9.54 5.23 5.98
C PRO A 30 -8.60 6.13 6.81
N PRO A 31 -7.43 6.52 6.25
CA PRO A 31 -6.59 7.53 6.86
C PRO A 31 -7.31 8.87 6.98
N LYS A 32 -7.01 9.64 8.03
CA LYS A 32 -7.59 10.97 8.26
C LYS A 32 -7.16 11.94 7.16
N PHE A 33 -8.12 12.70 6.62
CA PHE A 33 -7.83 13.79 5.68
C PHE A 33 -7.20 15.00 6.38
N SER A 34 -6.24 15.64 5.73
CA SER A 34 -5.64 16.91 6.17
C SER A 34 -5.46 17.83 4.96
N PRO A 35 -5.92 19.09 5.01
CA PRO A 35 -5.74 20.05 3.91
C PRO A 35 -4.26 20.33 3.57
N GLU A 36 -3.39 20.30 4.57
CA GLU A 36 -1.96 20.60 4.40
C GLU A 36 -1.18 19.47 3.70
N ASP A 37 -1.63 18.21 3.87
CA ASP A 37 -1.05 17.00 3.27
C ASP A 37 0.50 16.99 3.12
N LYS A 38 1.21 17.08 4.25
CA LYS A 38 2.69 17.12 4.30
C LYS A 38 3.38 16.01 3.49
N TYR A 39 2.76 14.84 3.40
CA TYR A 39 3.31 13.68 2.69
C TYR A 39 2.73 13.47 1.29
N GLY A 40 1.96 14.43 0.75
CA GLY A 40 1.27 14.31 -0.54
C GLY A 40 2.20 14.13 -1.73
N LYS A 41 3.36 14.79 -1.71
CA LYS A 41 4.41 14.61 -2.75
C LYS A 41 4.91 13.17 -2.76
N TYR A 42 5.34 12.65 -1.61
CA TYR A 42 5.87 11.29 -1.47
C TYR A 42 4.82 10.22 -1.75
N ARG A 43 3.58 10.40 -1.30
CA ARG A 43 2.48 9.46 -1.57
C ARG A 43 2.16 9.35 -3.06
N ARG A 44 2.22 10.46 -3.81
CA ARG A 44 2.08 10.43 -5.28
C ARG A 44 3.26 9.72 -5.92
N MET A 45 4.48 10.08 -5.54
CA MET A 45 5.70 9.40 -6.03
C MET A 45 5.64 7.89 -5.81
N ALA A 46 5.29 7.42 -4.61
CA ALA A 46 5.19 6.00 -4.31
C ALA A 46 4.15 5.25 -5.16
N LYS A 47 3.05 5.92 -5.56
CA LYS A 47 2.02 5.35 -6.44
C LYS A 47 2.45 5.24 -7.90
N PHE A 48 3.19 6.24 -8.40
CA PHE A 48 3.58 6.30 -9.81
C PHE A 48 4.93 5.63 -10.09
N ASN A 49 5.88 5.70 -9.14
CA ASN A 49 7.22 5.16 -9.28
C ASN A 49 7.31 3.64 -9.01
N THR A 50 6.23 3.00 -8.52
CA THR A 50 6.20 1.54 -8.37
C THR A 50 6.01 0.80 -9.71
N GLN A 51 5.90 1.52 -10.83
CA GLN A 51 5.92 0.95 -12.17
C GLN A 51 7.30 1.02 -12.82
N ASP A 52 8.35 0.53 -12.17
CA ASP A 52 9.66 0.44 -12.83
C ASP A 52 10.55 -0.59 -12.12
N ASN A 53 10.37 -1.88 -12.46
CA ASN A 53 11.52 -2.77 -12.65
C ASN A 53 12.37 -2.14 -13.77
N THR A 54 13.18 -1.13 -13.44
CA THR A 54 14.07 -0.41 -14.38
C THR A 54 15.50 -0.87 -14.31
N ASP A 55 15.72 -2.11 -13.91
CA ASP A 55 17.00 -2.77 -14.18
C ASP A 55 17.15 -3.12 -15.67
N GLU A 56 16.08 -3.07 -16.49
CA GLU A 56 16.14 -3.27 -17.94
C GLU A 56 16.30 -1.99 -18.79
N LYS A 57 15.94 -0.80 -18.29
CA LYS A 57 15.97 0.44 -19.11
C LYS A 57 17.32 1.16 -19.12
N LYS A 58 18.23 0.87 -18.18
CA LYS A 58 19.61 1.44 -18.21
C LYS A 58 20.48 0.84 -19.32
N GLN A 59 20.30 -0.43 -19.69
CA GLN A 59 21.15 -1.08 -20.71
C GLN A 59 20.83 -0.68 -22.17
N LYS A 60 19.74 0.05 -22.41
CA LYS A 60 19.35 0.49 -23.77
C LYS A 60 19.66 1.96 -24.09
N PHE A 61 20.13 2.76 -23.12
CA PHE A 61 20.49 4.15 -23.38
C PHE A 61 22.00 4.36 -23.58
N ASP A 62 22.84 3.40 -23.15
CA ASP A 62 24.31 3.48 -23.28
C ASP A 62 24.86 2.82 -24.56
N LYS A 63 24.02 2.60 -25.60
CA LYS A 63 24.41 1.94 -26.87
C LYS A 63 24.02 2.72 -28.13
N ILE A 64 23.97 4.05 -28.06
CA ILE A 64 23.87 4.93 -29.25
C ILE A 64 25.10 5.81 -29.31
#